data_AF-A0A399EDX1-F1
#
_entry.id   AF-A0A399EDX1-F1
#
_cell.length_a   1.000
_cell.length_b   1.000
_cell.length_c   1.000
_cell.angle_alpha   90.00
_cell.angle_beta   90.00
_cell.angle_gamma   90.00
#
_symmetry.space_group_name_H-M   'P 1'
#
loop_
_entity.id
_entity.type
_entity.pdbx_description
1 polymer ?
#
loop_
_entity_poly.entity_id
_entity_poly.type
_entity_poly.pdbx_seq_one_letter_code
_entity_poly.pdbx_strand_id
1 'polypeptide(L)'
;MRVIGRWGGLYLSLLITLGTLGYFNQSANQAIARLEQHKAELEDRVLQLTLTHYQHTSALVLREWARNNGFIPMSVAQWAREGQ
;
A
#
# COMPACT_ATOMS: atom_id res chain seq x y z
N MET A 1 -17.15 -30.03 -51.58
CA MET A 1 -17.53 -28.68 -51.09
C MET A 1 -18.06 -28.65 -49.64
N ARG A 2 -18.86 -29.63 -49.15
CA ARG A 2 -19.37 -29.66 -47.75
C ARG A 2 -18.31 -29.72 -46.64
N VAL A 3 -17.15 -30.32 -46.90
CA VAL A 3 -16.08 -30.50 -45.89
C VAL A 3 -15.38 -29.18 -45.56
N ILE A 4 -15.07 -28.37 -46.57
CA ILE A 4 -14.41 -27.06 -46.42
C ILE A 4 -15.26 -26.11 -45.57
N GLY A 5 -16.58 -26.09 -45.77
CA GLY A 5 -17.49 -25.27 -44.95
C GLY A 5 -17.56 -25.71 -43.49
N ARG A 6 -17.54 -27.02 -43.22
CA ARG A 6 -17.56 -27.56 -41.84
C ARG A 6 -16.29 -27.20 -41.06
N TRP A 7 -15.12 -27.36 -41.69
CA TRP A 7 -13.85 -27.01 -41.05
C TRP A 7 -13.65 -25.50 -40.94
N GLY A 8 -14.09 -24.72 -41.94
CA GLY A 8 -14.08 -23.26 -41.87
C GLY A 8 -14.93 -22.71 -40.73
N GLY A 9 -16.13 -23.26 -40.52
CA GLY A 9 -17.00 -22.88 -39.40
C GLY A 9 -16.38 -23.23 -38.03
N LEU A 10 -15.78 -24.41 -37.91
CA LEU A 10 -15.03 -24.82 -36.70
C LEU A 10 -13.88 -23.85 -36.42
N TYR A 11 -13.07 -23.51 -37.42
CA TYR A 11 -11.97 -22.56 -37.27
C TYR A 11 -12.44 -21.17 -36.85
N LEU A 12 -13.52 -20.67 -37.47
CA LEU A 12 -14.12 -19.39 -37.10
C LEU A 12 -14.61 -19.41 -35.65
N SER A 13 -15.28 -20.49 -35.23
CA SER A 13 -15.73 -20.63 -33.84
C SER A 13 -14.55 -20.67 -32.85
N LEU A 14 -13.46 -21.34 -33.22
CA LEU A 14 -12.26 -21.42 -32.41
C LEU A 14 -11.61 -20.03 -32.24
N LEU A 15 -11.50 -19.28 -33.34
CA LEU A 15 -10.93 -17.93 -33.33
C LEU A 15 -11.78 -16.95 -32.49
N ILE A 16 -13.11 -17.02 -32.61
CA ILE A 16 -14.02 -16.20 -31.79
C ILE A 16 -13.88 -16.55 -30.30
N THR A 17 -13.78 -17.83 -29.98
CA THR A 17 -13.61 -18.31 -28.60
C THR A 17 -12.27 -17.85 -28.02
N LEU A 18 -11.18 -17.99 -28.78
CA LEU A 18 -9.85 -17.53 -28.35
C LEU A 18 -9.80 -16.00 -28.19
N GLY A 19 -10.42 -15.25 -29.10
CA GLY A 19 -10.48 -13.80 -29.04
C GLY A 19 -11.24 -13.29 -27.81
N THR A 20 -12.40 -13.90 -27.52
CA THR A 20 -13.19 -13.54 -26.34
C THR A 20 -12.47 -13.90 -25.04
N LEU A 21 -11.86 -15.09 -24.94
CA LEU A 21 -11.03 -15.47 -23.79
C LEU A 21 -9.85 -14.52 -23.59
N GLY A 22 -9.18 -14.12 -24.67
CA GLY A 22 -8.09 -13.15 -24.62
C GLY A 22 -8.55 -11.79 -24.11
N TYR A 23 -9.71 -11.31 -24.56
CA TYR A 23 -10.28 -10.05 -24.09
C TYR A 23 -10.60 -10.08 -22.60
N PHE A 24 -11.24 -11.15 -22.11
CA PHE A 24 -11.52 -11.31 -20.69
C PHE A 24 -10.23 -11.36 -19.86
N ASN A 25 -9.22 -12.12 -20.32
CA ASN A 25 -7.94 -12.22 -19.63
C ASN A 25 -7.20 -10.87 -19.58
N GLN A 26 -7.22 -10.13 -20.69
CA GLN A 26 -6.62 -8.79 -20.76
C GLN A 26 -7.29 -7.83 -19.77
N SER A 27 -8.62 -7.86 -19.67
CA SER A 27 -9.36 -7.02 -18.73
C SER A 27 -9.06 -7.34 -17.27
N ALA A 28 -8.93 -8.64 -16.94
CA ALA A 28 -8.59 -9.10 -15.60
C ALA A 28 -7.16 -8.68 -15.22
N ASN A 29 -6.20 -8.84 -16.14
CA ASN A 29 -4.82 -8.42 -15.92
C ASN A 29 -4.69 -6.90 -15.73
N GLN A 30 -5.47 -6.09 -16.44
CA GLN A 30 -5.49 -4.64 -16.22
C GLN A 30 -6.04 -4.28 -14.83
N ALA A 31 -7.07 -4.98 -14.36
CA ALA A 31 -7.61 -4.77 -13.01
C ALA A 31 -6.58 -5.13 -11.93
N ILE A 32 -5.88 -6.26 -12.10
CA ILE A 32 -4.80 -6.70 -11.21
C ILE A 32 -3.65 -5.68 -11.21
N ALA A 33 -3.20 -5.24 -12.38
CA ALA A 33 -2.13 -4.25 -12.49
C ALA A 33 -2.49 -2.93 -11.79
N ARG A 34 -3.74 -2.48 -11.90
CA ARG A 34 -4.22 -1.29 -11.15
C ARG A 34 -4.17 -1.55 -9.64
N LEU A 35 -4.64 -2.71 -9.18
CA LEU A 35 -4.60 -3.04 -7.75
C LEU A 35 -3.18 -3.11 -7.20
N GLU A 36 -2.23 -3.67 -7.96
CA GLU A 36 -0.82 -3.69 -7.60
C GLU A 36 -0.22 -2.29 -7.51
N GLN A 37 -0.55 -1.40 -8.45
CA GLN A 37 -0.14 0.01 -8.39
C GLN A 37 -0.69 0.71 -7.15
N HIS A 38 -1.97 0.52 -6.84
CA HIS A 38 -2.57 1.12 -5.64
C HIS A 38 -1.91 0.57 -4.39
N LYS A 39 -1.63 -0.74 -4.33
CA LYS A 39 -0.93 -1.33 -3.19
C LYS A 39 0.44 -0.69 -2.97
N ALA A 40 1.25 -0.55 -4.03
CA ALA A 40 2.56 0.07 -3.95
C ALA A 40 2.47 1.54 -3.50
N GLU A 41 1.50 2.29 -4.01
CA GLU A 41 1.27 3.68 -3.59
C GLU A 41 0.86 3.78 -2.10
N LEU A 42 -0.02 2.89 -1.63
CA LEU A 42 -0.40 2.85 -0.23
C LEU A 42 0.78 2.47 0.68
N GLU A 43 1.60 1.51 0.28
CA GLU A 43 2.79 1.10 1.04
C GLU A 43 3.78 2.27 1.18
N ASP A 44 4.03 3.02 0.11
CA ASP A 44 4.89 4.21 0.17
C ASP A 44 4.31 5.30 1.08
N ARG A 45 3.01 5.56 0.98
CA ARG A 45 2.31 6.52 1.87
C ARG A 45 2.41 6.10 3.33
N VAL A 46 2.23 4.81 3.64
CA VAL A 46 2.36 4.29 5.00
C VAL A 46 3.79 4.48 5.51
N LEU A 47 4.81 4.15 4.71
CA LEU A 47 6.21 4.37 5.08
C LEU A 47 6.50 5.84 5.37
N GLN A 48 6.05 6.75 4.52
CA GLN A 48 6.20 8.19 4.73
C GLN A 48 5.50 8.65 6.02
N LEU A 49 4.29 8.18 6.26
CA LEU A 49 3.54 8.51 7.47
C LEU A 49 4.22 7.98 8.73
N THR A 50 4.75 6.75 8.67
CA THR A 50 5.50 6.13 9.77
C THR A 50 6.78 6.91 10.06
N LEU A 51 7.55 7.30 9.05
CA LEU A 51 8.74 8.13 9.21
C LEU A 51 8.40 9.49 9.83
N THR A 52 7.34 10.14 9.33
CA THR A 52 6.85 11.41 9.86
C THR A 52 6.40 11.27 11.30
N HIS A 53 5.68 10.20 11.62
CA HIS A 53 5.27 9.88 12.98
C HIS A 53 6.49 9.73 13.89
N TYR A 54 7.48 8.92 13.52
CA TYR A 54 8.71 8.75 14.29
C TYR A 54 9.47 10.07 14.54
N GLN A 55 9.48 10.98 13.57
CA GLN A 55 10.09 12.30 13.77
C GLN A 55 9.34 13.10 14.85
N HIS A 56 8.00 13.10 14.80
CA HIS A 56 7.15 13.83 15.74
C HIS A 56 7.02 13.17 17.12
N THR A 57 7.11 11.84 17.21
CA THR A 57 7.09 11.08 18.47
C THR A 57 8.48 10.67 18.92
N SER A 58 9.53 11.28 18.36
CA SER A 58 10.88 11.09 18.88
C SER A 58 10.94 11.54 20.35
N ALA A 59 11.72 10.82 21.16
CA ALA A 59 11.86 11.11 22.59
C ALA A 59 12.31 12.55 22.87
N LEU A 60 13.05 13.16 21.94
CA LEU A 60 13.47 14.56 22.02
C LEU A 60 12.27 15.51 21.88
N VAL A 61 11.45 15.34 20.83
CA VAL A 61 10.26 16.18 20.60
C VAL A 61 9.24 16.00 21.72
N LEU A 62 9.03 14.78 22.18
CA LEU A 62 8.18 14.50 23.34
C LEU A 62 8.69 15.19 24.61
N ARG A 63 10.01 15.22 24.82
CA ARG A 63 10.63 15.90 25.97
C ARG A 63 10.53 17.42 25.89
N GLU A 64 10.70 18.00 24.70
CA GLU A 64 10.51 19.44 24.48
C GLU A 64 9.05 19.85 24.66
N TRP A 65 8.12 19.08 24.09
CA TRP A 65 6.69 19.27 24.32
C TRP A 65 6.35 19.18 25.81
N ALA A 66 6.85 18.16 26.52
CA ALA A 66 6.63 17.99 27.95
C ALA A 66 7.15 19.21 28.74
N ARG A 67 8.37 19.67 28.44
CA ARG A 67 8.97 20.87 29.06
C ARG A 67 8.13 22.13 28.82
N ASN A 68 7.66 22.35 27.58
CA ASN A 68 6.85 23.51 27.22
C ASN A 68 5.46 23.50 27.88
N ASN A 69 4.95 22.31 28.22
CA ASN A 69 3.68 22.15 28.93
C ASN A 69 3.86 22.03 30.46
N GLY A 70 5.06 22.31 30.99
CA GLY A 70 5.32 22.31 32.43
C GLY A 70 5.54 20.93 33.05
N PHE A 71 5.65 19.87 32.24
CA PHE A 71 6.01 18.54 32.72
C PHE A 71 7.53 18.41 32.87
N ILE A 72 7.99 18.12 34.08
CA ILE A 72 9.39 17.81 34.37
C ILE A 72 9.58 16.29 34.18
N PRO A 73 10.37 15.84 33.19
CA PRO A 73 10.62 14.41 33.03
C PRO A 73 11.33 13.86 34.27
N MET A 74 10.85 12.74 34.81
CA MET A 74 11.42 12.08 36.00
C MET A 74 12.92 11.78 35.87
N SER A 75 13.45 11.65 34.65
CA SER A 75 14.88 11.46 34.40
C SER A 75 15.75 12.70 34.66
N VAL A 76 15.15 13.89 34.76
CA VAL A 76 15.81 15.17 35.07
C VAL A 76 15.49 15.64 36.48
N ALA A 77 14.40 15.13 37.07
CA ALA A 77 14.14 15.28 38.49
C ALA A 77 15.22 14.52 39.28
N GLN A 78 16.35 15.18 39.53
CA GLN A 78 17.06 14.94 40.77
C GLN A 78 16.04 15.21 41.85
N TRP A 79 15.54 14.15 42.48
CA TRP A 79 14.75 14.25 43.69
C TRP A 79 15.58 15.10 44.64
N ALA A 80 15.22 16.39 44.75
CA ALA A 80 15.82 17.26 45.72
C ALA A 80 15.63 16.53 47.06
N ARG A 81 16.76 16.14 47.64
CA ARG A 81 16.81 15.47 48.93
C ARG A 81 16.36 16.50 49.96
N GLU A 82 15.05 16.64 50.12
CA GLU A 82 14.49 17.45 51.20
C GLU A 82 14.71 16.71 52.51
N GLY A 83 15.48 17.35 53.40
CA GLY A 83 15.46 17.11 54.83
C GLY A 83 16.56 16.21 55.39
N GLN A 84 17.77 16.77 55.55
CA GLN A 84 18.44 16.71 56.84
C GLN A 84 17.83 17.76 57.77
#